data_AF-A0AB38V160-F1
#
_entry.id   AF-A0AB38V160-F1
#
_cell.length_a   1.000
_cell.length_b   1.000
_cell.length_c   1.000
_cell.angle_alpha   90.00
_cell.angle_beta   90.00
_cell.angle_gamma   90.00
#
_symmetry.space_group_name_H-M   'P 1'
#
loop_
_entity.id
_entity.type
_entity.pdbx_description
1 polymer ?
#
loop_
_entity_poly.entity_id
_entity_poly.type
_entity_poly.pdbx_seq_one_letter_code
_entity_poly.pdbx_strand_id
1 'polypeptide(L)'
;MIELAKMLAIISVLGTAVVYGTDVFCALVQRPALAAVDERALVAVMGQVHRYGDRRMPVPGVLGVVAAVASAALFAIAGQWTPTITVVGAVVILLAWIALYVRVSAPINRQLTSAATAGRLPTNARLLQSNWDSIINARAILQGVALAALCLTLIV
;
A
#
# COMPACT_ATOMS: atom_id res chain seq x y z
N MET A 1 2.07 -28.95 -5.91
CA MET A 1 1.03 -27.94 -5.61
C MET A 1 1.41 -27.09 -4.41
N ILE A 2 1.78 -27.68 -3.27
CA ILE A 2 2.17 -26.93 -2.05
C ILE A 2 3.39 -26.04 -2.25
N GLU A 3 4.48 -26.54 -2.83
CA GLU A 3 5.69 -25.73 -3.05
C GLU A 3 5.44 -24.53 -3.98
N LEU A 4 4.59 -24.72 -5.01
CA LEU A 4 4.16 -23.62 -5.88
C LEU A 4 3.32 -22.60 -5.11
N ALA A 5 2.43 -23.04 -4.21
CA ALA A 5 1.66 -22.14 -3.34
C ALA A 5 2.59 -21.32 -2.44
N LYS A 6 3.57 -21.95 -1.78
CA LYS A 6 4.58 -21.26 -0.97
C LYS A 6 5.41 -20.26 -1.78
N MET A 7 5.83 -20.61 -2.99
CA MET A 7 6.55 -19.69 -3.88
C MET A 7 5.71 -18.45 -4.21
N LEU A 8 4.41 -18.63 -4.48
CA LEU A 8 3.48 -17.52 -4.71
C LEU A 8 3.26 -16.68 -3.45
N ALA A 9 3.16 -17.30 -2.27
CA ALA A 9 3.12 -16.59 -1.00
C ALA A 9 4.39 -15.76 -0.77
N ILE A 10 5.59 -16.26 -1.11
CA ILE A 10 6.85 -15.49 -1.05
C ILE A 10 6.80 -14.28 -1.99
N ILE A 11 6.35 -14.46 -3.23
CA ILE A 11 6.16 -13.33 -4.17
C ILE A 11 5.19 -12.30 -3.57
N SER A 12 4.13 -12.76 -2.92
CA SER A 12 3.17 -11.90 -2.24
C SER A 12 3.80 -11.13 -1.07
N VAL A 13 4.61 -11.79 -0.24
CA VAL A 13 5.37 -11.17 0.85
C VAL A 13 6.25 -10.05 0.29
N LEU A 14 7.02 -10.31 -0.77
CA LEU A 14 7.93 -9.32 -1.37
C LEU A 14 7.16 -8.11 -1.95
N GLY A 15 6.08 -8.35 -2.69
CA GLY A 15 5.25 -7.27 -3.23
C GLY A 15 4.60 -6.42 -2.14
N THR A 16 4.07 -7.08 -1.10
CA THR A 16 3.44 -6.43 0.05
C THR A 16 4.45 -5.64 0.88
N ALA A 17 5.66 -6.18 1.09
CA ALA A 17 6.72 -5.52 1.85
C ALA A 17 7.15 -4.19 1.23
N VAL A 18 7.16 -4.06 -0.10
CA VAL A 18 7.44 -2.79 -0.78
C VAL A 18 6.39 -1.72 -0.43
N VAL A 19 5.11 -2.10 -0.41
CA VAL A 19 4.00 -1.18 -0.08
C VAL A 19 4.00 -0.86 1.41
N TYR A 20 4.20 -1.85 2.28
CA TYR A 20 4.37 -1.67 3.72
C TYR A 20 5.50 -0.69 4.05
N GLY A 21 6.69 -0.90 3.48
CA GLY A 21 7.85 -0.04 3.71
C GLY A 21 7.58 1.40 3.27
N THR A 22 6.87 1.59 2.15
CA THR A 22 6.45 2.91 1.68
C THR A 22 5.52 3.58 2.68
N ASP A 23 4.51 2.87 3.18
CA ASP A 23 3.54 3.45 4.13
C ASP A 23 4.17 3.79 5.47
N VAL A 24 5.07 2.93 5.96
CA VAL A 24 5.86 3.18 7.18
C VAL A 24 6.76 4.40 7.00
N PHE A 25 7.48 4.49 5.88
CA PHE A 25 8.30 5.66 5.56
C PHE A 25 7.46 6.94 5.53
N CYS A 26 6.29 6.88 4.89
CA CYS A 26 5.39 8.02 4.84
C CYS A 26 4.92 8.46 6.23
N ALA A 27 4.56 7.50 7.08
CA ALA A 27 4.07 7.76 8.43
C ALA A 27 5.17 8.32 9.37
N LEU A 28 6.38 7.77 9.30
CA LEU A 28 7.46 8.06 10.25
C LEU A 28 8.38 9.19 9.83
N VAL A 29 8.66 9.33 8.53
CA VAL A 29 9.68 10.24 8.00
C VAL A 29 9.06 11.34 7.15
N GLN A 30 8.25 10.97 6.16
CA GLN A 30 7.72 11.94 5.20
C GLN A 30 6.77 12.93 5.88
N ARG A 31 5.82 12.46 6.68
CA ARG A 31 4.84 13.31 7.39
C ARG A 31 5.51 14.44 8.19
N PRO A 32 6.45 14.16 9.14
CA PRO A 32 7.11 15.25 9.87
C PRO A 32 8.00 16.13 8.97
N ALA A 33 8.65 15.58 7.94
CA ALA A 33 9.43 16.39 7.01
C ALA A 33 8.55 17.40 6.24
N LEU A 34 7.37 16.97 5.79
CA LEU A 34 6.41 17.86 5.11
C LEU A 34 5.78 18.91 6.02
N ALA A 35 5.67 18.61 7.32
CA ALA A 35 5.21 19.58 8.31
C ALA A 35 6.21 20.75 8.48
N ALA A 36 7.51 20.52 8.21
CA ALA A 36 8.58 21.50 8.40
C ALA A 36 8.86 22.40 7.18
N VAL A 37 8.31 22.10 6.00
CA VAL A 37 8.52 22.87 4.77
C VAL A 37 7.30 23.74 4.45
N ASP A 38 7.47 24.78 3.62
CA ASP A 38 6.35 25.61 3.16
C ASP A 38 5.40 24.87 2.19
N GLU A 39 4.26 25.47 1.88
CA GLU A 39 3.23 24.86 1.03
C GLU A 39 3.68 24.67 -0.42
N ARG A 40 4.55 25.55 -0.93
CA ARG A 40 5.07 25.48 -2.30
C ARG A 40 5.99 24.27 -2.44
N ALA A 41 6.90 24.08 -1.49
CA ALA A 41 7.77 22.91 -1.41
C ALA A 41 6.95 21.63 -1.22
N LEU A 42 5.96 21.63 -0.32
CA LEU A 42 5.05 20.50 -0.11
C LEU A 42 4.38 20.08 -1.41
N VAL A 43 3.73 21.01 -2.13
CA VAL A 43 3.01 20.68 -3.37
C VAL A 43 3.97 20.21 -4.44
N ALA A 44 5.11 20.88 -4.61
CA ALA A 44 6.11 20.49 -5.61
C ALA A 44 6.65 19.07 -5.36
N VAL A 45 7.02 18.76 -4.12
CA VAL A 45 7.54 17.43 -3.75
C VAL A 45 6.44 16.38 -3.80
N MET A 46 5.35 16.56 -3.07
CA MET A 46 4.30 15.54 -2.96
C MET A 46 3.55 15.33 -4.26
N GLY A 47 3.34 16.37 -5.07
CA GLY A 47 2.76 16.19 -6.39
C GLY A 47 3.63 15.31 -7.30
N GLN A 48 4.96 15.43 -7.23
CA GLN A 48 5.86 14.56 -7.98
C GLN A 48 5.95 13.14 -7.38
N VAL A 49 6.02 13.03 -6.05
CA VAL A 49 6.00 11.74 -5.34
C VAL A 49 4.74 10.96 -5.72
N HIS A 50 3.57 11.59 -5.68
CA HIS A 50 2.31 10.98 -6.09
C HIS A 50 2.28 10.63 -7.58
N ARG A 51 2.78 11.51 -8.47
CA ARG A 51 2.83 11.22 -9.91
C ARG A 51 3.61 9.94 -10.23
N TYR A 52 4.76 9.75 -9.58
CA TYR A 52 5.57 8.55 -9.78
C TYR A 52 5.04 7.36 -8.99
N GLY A 53 4.59 7.58 -7.76
CA GLY A 53 3.99 6.57 -6.88
C GLY A 53 2.79 5.90 -7.52
N ASP A 54 1.79 6.68 -7.94
CA ASP A 54 0.56 6.18 -8.56
C ASP A 54 0.82 5.40 -9.86
N ARG A 55 1.92 5.70 -10.57
CA ARG A 55 2.30 5.01 -11.80
C ARG A 55 3.11 3.73 -11.55
N ARG A 56 3.94 3.69 -10.51
CA ARG A 56 4.95 2.63 -10.30
C ARG A 56 4.56 1.64 -9.20
N MET A 57 3.93 2.12 -8.13
CA MET A 57 3.53 1.28 -6.98
C MET A 57 2.44 0.24 -7.31
N PRO A 58 1.56 0.40 -8.32
CA PRO A 58 0.67 -0.68 -8.70
C PRO A 58 1.39 -1.96 -9.13
N VAL A 59 2.62 -1.88 -9.65
CA VAL A 59 3.38 -3.06 -10.09
C VAL A 59 3.62 -4.04 -8.92
N PRO A 60 4.35 -3.67 -7.84
CA PRO A 60 4.52 -4.58 -6.71
C PRO A 60 3.21 -4.91 -5.99
N GLY A 61 2.27 -3.96 -5.90
CA GLY A 61 0.99 -4.17 -5.21
C GLY A 61 0.08 -5.19 -5.91
N VAL A 62 -0.13 -5.06 -7.22
CA VAL A 62 -0.97 -5.99 -8.00
C VAL A 62 -0.31 -7.37 -8.06
N LEU A 63 1.01 -7.43 -8.30
CA LEU A 63 1.74 -8.69 -8.27
C LEU A 63 1.58 -9.40 -6.93
N GLY A 64 1.68 -8.65 -5.82
CA GLY A 64 1.54 -9.20 -4.48
C GLY A 64 0.14 -9.77 -4.21
N VAL A 65 -0.91 -9.04 -4.59
CA VAL A 65 -2.31 -9.48 -4.40
C VAL A 65 -2.66 -10.67 -5.28
N VAL A 66 -2.28 -10.64 -6.56
CA VAL A 66 -2.56 -11.76 -7.49
C VAL A 66 -1.84 -13.03 -7.02
N ALA A 67 -0.59 -12.91 -6.57
CA ALA A 67 0.15 -14.04 -6.03
C ALA A 67 -0.49 -14.60 -4.75
N ALA A 68 -1.00 -13.74 -3.84
CA ALA A 68 -1.73 -14.19 -2.66
C ALA A 68 -3.00 -14.98 -3.02
N VAL A 69 -3.80 -14.48 -3.96
CA VAL A 69 -5.03 -15.16 -4.41
C VAL A 69 -4.71 -16.50 -5.05
N ALA A 70 -3.68 -16.57 -5.90
CA ALA A 70 -3.24 -17.82 -6.52
C ALA A 70 -2.72 -18.81 -5.46
N SER A 71 -1.94 -18.33 -4.49
CA SER A 71 -1.48 -19.13 -3.34
C SER A 71 -2.66 -19.71 -2.54
N ALA A 72 -3.66 -18.88 -2.25
CA ALA A 72 -4.87 -19.30 -1.53
C ALA A 72 -5.60 -20.44 -2.25
N ALA A 73 -5.80 -20.29 -3.57
CA ALA A 73 -6.44 -21.31 -4.39
C ALA A 73 -5.67 -22.63 -4.36
N LEU A 74 -4.35 -22.59 -4.48
CA LEU A 74 -3.52 -23.81 -4.49
C LEU A 74 -3.48 -24.52 -3.12
N PHE A 75 -3.42 -23.78 -2.01
CA PHE A 75 -3.53 -24.39 -0.68
C PHE A 75 -4.91 -25.03 -0.47
N ALA A 76 -5.98 -24.37 -0.90
CA ALA A 76 -7.34 -24.88 -0.77
C ALA A 76 -7.55 -26.17 -1.58
N ILE A 77 -7.10 -26.18 -2.86
CA ILE A 77 -7.17 -27.36 -3.73
C ILE A 77 -6.39 -28.54 -3.13
N ALA A 78 -5.27 -28.27 -2.45
CA ALA A 78 -4.46 -29.28 -1.81
C ALA A 78 -4.95 -29.67 -0.39
N GLY A 79 -6.12 -29.18 0.04
CA GLY A 79 -6.72 -29.50 1.34
C GLY A 79 -6.01 -28.89 2.55
N GLN A 80 -5.12 -27.92 2.35
CA GLN A 80 -4.34 -27.28 3.42
C GLN A 80 -5.10 -26.08 3.99
N TRP A 81 -6.08 -26.35 4.87
CA TRP A 81 -7.00 -25.32 5.35
C TRP A 81 -6.34 -24.27 6.26
N THR A 82 -5.36 -24.66 7.09
CA THR A 82 -4.66 -23.72 7.98
C THR A 82 -3.95 -22.60 7.19
N PRO A 83 -3.03 -22.90 6.24
CA PRO A 83 -2.42 -21.85 5.42
C PRO A 83 -3.44 -21.16 4.52
N THR A 84 -4.48 -21.86 4.03
CA THR A 84 -5.57 -21.24 3.24
C THR A 84 -6.24 -20.10 4.00
N ILE A 85 -6.64 -20.32 5.27
CA ILE A 85 -7.32 -19.30 6.07
C ILE A 85 -6.41 -18.07 6.29
N THR A 86 -5.12 -18.30 6.58
CA THR A 86 -4.17 -17.19 6.80
C THR A 86 -3.98 -16.33 5.56
N VAL A 87 -3.77 -16.93 4.37
CA VAL A 87 -3.58 -16.16 3.13
C VAL A 87 -4.86 -15.50 2.66
N VAL A 88 -6.03 -16.12 2.85
CA VAL A 88 -7.33 -15.47 2.57
C VAL A 88 -7.53 -14.27 3.50
N GLY A 89 -7.19 -14.40 4.78
CA GLY A 89 -7.20 -13.29 5.73
C GLY A 89 -6.31 -12.14 5.27
N ALA A 90 -5.09 -12.44 4.81
CA ALA A 90 -4.20 -11.44 4.24
C ALA A 90 -4.82 -10.75 3.02
N VAL A 91 -5.42 -11.50 2.08
CA VAL A 91 -6.09 -10.93 0.90
C VAL A 91 -7.20 -9.96 1.31
N VAL A 92 -8.06 -10.32 2.27
CA VAL A 92 -9.13 -9.44 2.76
C VAL A 92 -8.58 -8.13 3.33
N ILE A 93 -7.50 -8.21 4.11
CA ILE A 93 -6.84 -7.03 4.70
C ILE A 93 -6.23 -6.15 3.60
N LEU A 94 -5.59 -6.76 2.58
CA LEU A 94 -5.06 -6.02 1.41
C LEU A 94 -6.18 -5.32 0.63
N LEU A 95 -7.34 -5.96 0.46
CA LEU A 95 -8.50 -5.33 -0.17
C LEU A 95 -9.03 -4.14 0.65
N ALA A 96 -9.06 -4.25 1.98
CA ALA A 96 -9.42 -3.13 2.85
C ALA A 96 -8.43 -1.96 2.71
N TRP A 97 -7.13 -2.25 2.62
CA TRP A 97 -6.11 -1.24 2.34
C TRP A 97 -6.32 -0.57 0.98
N ILE A 98 -6.62 -1.35 -0.08
CA ILE A 98 -6.91 -0.82 -1.42
C ILE A 98 -8.12 0.11 -1.37
N ALA A 99 -9.16 -0.26 -0.62
CA ALA A 99 -10.34 0.58 -0.46
C ALA A 99 -10.01 1.93 0.18
N LEU A 100 -9.15 1.98 1.21
CA LEU A 100 -8.67 3.24 1.79
C LEU A 100 -7.90 4.07 0.77
N TYR A 101 -6.98 3.44 0.03
CA TYR A 101 -6.19 4.13 -0.99
C TYR A 101 -7.09 4.75 -2.07
N VAL A 102 -8.00 3.96 -2.66
CA VAL A 102 -8.85 4.42 -3.76
C VAL A 102 -9.81 5.52 -3.32
N ARG A 103 -10.36 5.43 -2.10
CA ARG A 103 -11.37 6.38 -1.61
C ARG A 103 -10.77 7.68 -1.07
N VAL A 104 -9.55 7.64 -0.53
CA VAL A 104 -8.96 8.80 0.18
C VAL A 104 -7.67 9.27 -0.49
N SER A 105 -6.67 8.40 -0.60
CA SER A 105 -5.34 8.79 -1.10
C SER A 105 -5.38 9.16 -2.58
N ALA A 106 -5.92 8.31 -3.46
CA ALA A 106 -5.87 8.50 -4.90
C ALA A 106 -6.51 9.83 -5.38
N PRO A 107 -7.67 10.28 -4.85
CA PRO A 107 -8.21 11.60 -5.18
C PRO A 107 -7.30 12.77 -4.76
N ILE A 108 -6.65 12.67 -3.60
CA ILE A 108 -5.73 13.71 -3.11
C ILE A 108 -4.44 13.71 -3.93
N ASN A 109 -3.89 12.52 -4.22
CA ASN A 109 -2.72 12.32 -5.05
C ASN A 109 -2.88 13.00 -6.41
N ARG A 110 -4.04 12.82 -7.07
CA ARG A 110 -4.37 13.45 -8.35
C ARG A 110 -4.43 14.98 -8.24
N GLN A 111 -5.03 15.52 -7.19
CA GLN A 111 -5.10 16.96 -6.97
C GLN A 111 -3.71 17.57 -6.80
N LEU A 112 -2.89 17.02 -5.90
CA LEU A 112 -1.52 17.48 -5.67
C LEU A 112 -0.63 17.31 -6.91
N THR A 113 -0.77 16.19 -7.62
CA THR A 113 -0.09 15.97 -8.90
C THR A 113 -0.45 17.04 -9.91
N SER A 114 -1.75 17.30 -10.11
CA SER A 114 -2.22 18.30 -11.08
C SER A 114 -1.75 19.72 -10.75
N ALA A 115 -1.71 20.06 -9.47
CA ALA A 115 -1.25 21.34 -8.98
C ALA A 115 0.25 21.52 -9.25
N ALA A 116 1.06 20.51 -8.90
CA ALA A 116 2.49 20.51 -9.13
C ALA A 116 2.84 20.58 -10.62
N THR A 117 2.15 19.79 -11.47
CA THR A 117 2.40 19.82 -12.93
C THR A 117 1.99 21.13 -13.58
N ALA A 118 1.01 21.84 -13.00
CA ALA A 118 0.55 23.14 -13.50
C ALA A 118 1.28 24.34 -12.85
N GLY A 119 2.23 24.09 -11.94
CA GLY A 119 2.90 25.17 -11.18
C GLY A 119 1.96 25.99 -10.29
N ARG A 120 0.81 25.43 -9.89
CA ARG A 120 -0.21 26.09 -9.07
C ARG A 120 -0.07 25.71 -7.60
N LEU A 121 -0.35 26.67 -6.72
CA LEU A 121 -0.45 26.45 -5.28
C LEU A 121 -1.93 26.44 -4.87
N PRO A 122 -2.52 25.27 -4.53
CA PRO A 122 -3.89 25.21 -4.03
C PRO A 122 -4.00 25.94 -2.68
N THR A 123 -5.05 26.72 -2.49
CA THR A 123 -5.32 27.43 -1.22
C THR A 123 -5.56 26.49 -0.04
N ASN A 124 -5.87 25.22 -0.31
CA ASN A 124 -6.12 24.17 0.67
C ASN A 124 -5.01 23.11 0.70
N ALA A 125 -3.78 23.42 0.24
CA ALA A 125 -2.67 22.45 0.16
C ALA A 125 -2.41 21.71 1.49
N ARG A 126 -2.42 22.43 2.61
CA ARG A 126 -2.25 21.84 3.95
C ARG A 126 -3.39 20.92 4.36
N LEU A 127 -4.62 21.30 4.03
CA LEU A 127 -5.79 20.47 4.30
C LEU A 127 -5.74 19.17 3.49
N LEU A 128 -5.37 19.25 2.20
CA LEU A 128 -5.17 18.06 1.36
C LEU A 128 -4.12 17.13 1.96
N GLN A 129 -2.96 17.66 2.34
CA GLN A 129 -1.90 16.83 2.93
C GLN A 129 -2.31 16.26 4.29
N SER A 130 -2.95 17.05 5.16
CA SER A 130 -3.45 16.58 6.47
C SER A 130 -4.47 15.44 6.32
N ASN A 131 -5.39 15.55 5.36
CA ASN A 131 -6.36 14.49 5.08
C ASN A 131 -5.67 13.22 4.57
N TRP A 132 -4.65 13.34 3.73
CA TRP A 132 -3.85 12.21 3.27
C TRP A 132 -3.09 11.55 4.43
N ASP A 133 -2.46 12.37 5.27
CA ASP A 133 -1.72 11.92 6.44
C ASP A 133 -2.61 11.30 7.52
N SER A 134 -3.88 11.69 7.62
CA SER A 134 -4.81 11.17 8.64
C SER A 134 -4.97 9.64 8.59
N ILE A 135 -4.79 9.05 7.41
CA ILE A 135 -4.97 7.60 7.20
C ILE A 135 -3.67 6.82 7.05
N ILE A 136 -2.49 7.47 6.98
CA ILE A 136 -1.24 6.73 6.66
C ILE A 136 -0.86 5.72 7.75
N ASN A 137 -1.19 5.98 9.03
CA ASN A 137 -0.98 5.01 10.10
C ASN A 137 -1.88 3.77 9.90
N ALA A 138 -3.15 3.96 9.58
CA ALA A 138 -4.08 2.86 9.32
C ALA A 138 -3.61 2.03 8.11
N ARG A 139 -3.16 2.70 7.04
CA ARG A 139 -2.57 2.05 5.87
C ARG A 139 -1.33 1.22 6.22
N ALA A 140 -0.39 1.78 6.98
CA ALA A 140 0.80 1.07 7.43
C ALA A 140 0.46 -0.15 8.31
N ILE A 141 -0.51 -0.03 9.22
CA ILE A 141 -0.96 -1.13 10.08
C ILE A 141 -1.58 -2.24 9.25
N LEU A 142 -2.51 -1.92 8.33
CA LEU A 142 -3.14 -2.92 7.47
C LEU A 142 -2.11 -3.68 6.64
N GLN A 143 -1.14 -2.97 6.05
CA GLN A 143 -0.03 -3.60 5.31
C GLN A 143 0.83 -4.48 6.20
N GLY A 144 1.15 -4.02 7.42
CA GLY A 144 1.95 -4.78 8.37
C GLY A 144 1.26 -6.07 8.83
N VAL A 145 -0.05 -6.00 9.13
CA VAL A 145 -0.84 -7.18 9.52
C VAL A 145 -0.99 -8.14 8.34
N ALA A 146 -1.24 -7.64 7.12
CA ALA A 146 -1.29 -8.48 5.92
C ALA A 146 0.05 -9.17 5.68
N LEU A 147 1.17 -8.45 5.79
CA LEU A 147 2.52 -9.00 5.65
C LEU A 147 2.79 -10.08 6.70
N ALA A 148 2.43 -9.84 7.96
CA ALA A 148 2.56 -10.83 9.03
C ALA A 148 1.72 -12.09 8.77
N ALA A 149 0.49 -11.92 8.29
CA ALA A 149 -0.38 -13.04 7.91
C ALA A 149 0.19 -13.86 6.73
N LEU A 150 0.75 -13.19 5.72
CA LEU A 150 1.44 -13.86 4.61
C LEU A 150 2.68 -14.63 5.06
N CYS A 151 3.46 -14.07 5.99
CA CYS A 151 4.58 -14.79 6.60
C CYS A 151 4.10 -15.99 7.41
N LEU A 152 3.00 -15.86 8.16
CA LEU A 152 2.42 -16.97 8.92
C LEU A 152 1.97 -18.11 8.00
N THR A 153 1.40 -17.82 6.82
CA THR A 153 1.05 -18.81 5.80
C THR A 153 2.23 -19.72 5.43
N LEU A 154 3.46 -19.20 5.46
CA LEU A 154 4.65 -19.99 5.10
C LEU A 154 5.08 -20.97 6.21
N ILE A 155 4.59 -20.78 7.43
CA ILE A 155 4.98 -21.52 8.63
C ILE A 155 3.95 -22.61 8.99
N VAL A 156 2.66 -22.39 8.68
CA VAL A 156 1.53 -23.24 9.10
C VAL A 156 0.99 -24.17 8.03
#